data_AF-A0A8H3HYN7-F1
#
_entry.id   AF-A0A8H3HYN7-F1
#
_cell.length_a   1.000
_cell.length_b   1.000
_cell.length_c   1.000
_cell.angle_alpha   90.00
_cell.angle_beta   90.00
_cell.angle_gamma   90.00
#
_symmetry.space_group_name_H-M   'P 1'
#
loop_
_entity.id
_entity.type
_entity.pdbx_description
1 polymer ?
#
loop_
_entity_poly.entity_id
_entity_poly.type
_entity_poly.pdbx_seq_one_letter_code
_entity_poly.pdbx_strand_id
1 'polypeptide(L)'
;MERIGQQRRHLATEYQHLLVTIRQLAGFEDFLQPTNINKLLGAAKNGPVVIINCHTNRCDALIVLPQQLDVSHVPLFGFNADKAQTARMKLQMSLDCVGRGERGAVRRPVFITEAGEKTEFESVLEVLWNNVVKPVLDHLGYTKKVSTDNLPHITWCPTGAMTFLPLHAAGDYDQPRSRVFDYVMSSYTPTLTALLESTSHPLSPNSRVLAVGQAATPGHAPLLGTALELDLVKAHMQGKGDYTQLVNEQATITAVLEGMERHDWVHLACHAHQD
;
A
#
# COMPACT_ATOMS: atom_id res chain seq x y z
N MET A 1 44.57 -20.30 -15.36
CA MET A 1 43.10 -20.23 -15.51
C MET A 1 42.40 -21.53 -15.14
N GLU A 2 42.92 -22.73 -15.48
CA GLU A 2 42.25 -24.02 -15.21
C GLU A 2 41.98 -24.32 -13.73
N ARG A 3 42.93 -24.01 -12.83
CA ARG A 3 42.79 -24.22 -11.37
C ARG A 3 41.61 -23.44 -10.76
N ILE A 4 41.36 -22.21 -11.23
CA ILE A 4 40.22 -21.39 -10.78
C ILE A 4 38.90 -22.00 -11.29
N GLY A 5 38.89 -22.51 -12.52
CA GLY A 5 37.73 -23.20 -13.09
C GLY A 5 37.41 -24.54 -12.43
N GLN A 6 38.43 -25.27 -11.95
CA GLN A 6 38.24 -26.49 -11.14
C GLN A 6 37.72 -26.16 -9.73
N GLN A 7 38.30 -25.15 -9.07
CA GLN A 7 37.85 -24.71 -7.74
C GLN A 7 36.39 -24.25 -7.77
N ARG A 8 35.98 -23.45 -8.77
CA ARG A 8 34.59 -23.00 -8.94
C ARG A 8 33.62 -24.16 -9.15
N ARG A 9 34.00 -25.17 -9.94
CA ARG A 9 33.18 -26.37 -10.17
C ARG A 9 33.02 -27.19 -8.89
N HIS A 10 34.10 -27.37 -8.14
CA HIS A 10 34.05 -28.09 -6.87
C HIS A 10 33.13 -27.41 -5.85
N LEU A 11 33.29 -26.09 -5.66
CA LEU A 11 32.43 -25.31 -4.75
C LEU A 11 30.95 -25.32 -5.18
N ALA A 12 30.67 -25.27 -6.49
CA ALA A 12 29.30 -25.38 -6.98
C ALA A 12 28.68 -26.75 -6.67
N THR A 13 29.45 -27.83 -6.80
CA THR A 13 28.99 -29.18 -6.44
C THR A 13 28.77 -29.32 -4.94
N GLU A 14 29.68 -28.82 -4.10
CA GLU A 14 29.52 -28.83 -2.64
C GLU A 14 28.29 -28.02 -2.21
N TYR A 15 28.09 -26.83 -2.80
CA TYR A 15 26.91 -26.01 -2.56
C TYR A 15 25.62 -26.76 -2.91
N GLN A 16 25.57 -27.39 -4.09
CA GLN A 16 24.39 -28.16 -4.50
C GLN A 16 24.13 -29.36 -3.58
N HIS A 17 25.19 -30.04 -3.14
CA HIS A 17 25.07 -31.15 -2.18
C HIS A 17 24.52 -30.66 -0.83
N LEU A 18 25.04 -29.54 -0.30
CA LEU A 18 24.52 -28.94 0.92
C LEU A 18 23.05 -28.53 0.81
N LEU A 19 22.63 -27.97 -0.33
CA LEU A 19 21.21 -27.65 -0.57
C LEU A 19 20.33 -28.90 -0.53
N VAL A 20 20.77 -30.01 -1.11
CA VAL A 20 20.02 -31.28 -1.06
C VAL A 20 19.92 -31.79 0.37
N THR A 21 21.01 -31.77 1.14
CA THR A 21 21.02 -32.20 2.54
C THR A 21 20.09 -31.35 3.40
N ILE A 22 20.14 -30.02 3.25
CA ILE A 22 19.26 -29.12 4.02
C ILE A 22 17.79 -29.40 3.69
N ARG A 23 17.45 -29.63 2.41
CA ARG A 23 16.08 -29.91 1.99
C ARG A 23 15.52 -31.27 2.42
N GLN A 24 16.35 -32.14 2.99
CA GLN A 24 15.90 -33.40 3.61
C GLN A 24 15.50 -33.22 5.08
N LEU A 25 15.79 -32.06 5.69
CA LEU A 25 15.38 -31.75 7.05
C LEU A 25 13.91 -31.34 7.09
N ALA A 26 13.17 -31.80 8.09
CA ALA A 26 11.77 -31.46 8.28
C ALA A 26 11.60 -29.93 8.42
N GLY A 27 10.74 -29.35 7.58
CA GLY A 27 10.48 -27.90 7.53
C GLY A 27 11.43 -27.10 6.63
N PHE A 28 12.41 -27.74 5.99
CA PHE A 28 13.37 -27.11 5.08
C PHE A 28 13.24 -27.60 3.63
N GLU A 29 12.16 -28.30 3.28
CA GLU A 29 11.95 -28.92 1.97
C GLU A 29 12.05 -27.91 0.82
N ASP A 30 11.55 -26.68 1.06
CA ASP A 30 11.57 -25.55 0.13
C ASP A 30 12.77 -24.60 0.36
N PHE A 31 13.81 -25.00 1.12
CA PHE A 31 14.91 -24.10 1.48
C PHE A 31 15.63 -23.52 0.26
N LEU A 32 15.69 -22.18 0.20
CA LEU A 32 16.19 -21.41 -0.95
C LEU A 32 15.53 -21.79 -2.30
N GLN A 33 14.29 -22.30 -2.26
CA GLN A 33 13.44 -22.43 -3.44
C GLN A 33 12.43 -21.28 -3.50
N PRO A 34 11.97 -20.91 -4.71
CA PRO A 34 10.83 -20.02 -4.85
C PRO A 34 9.63 -20.57 -4.09
N THR A 35 8.85 -19.69 -3.46
CA THR A 35 7.59 -20.08 -2.82
C THR A 35 6.68 -20.73 -3.86
N ASN A 36 6.11 -21.88 -3.51
CA ASN A 36 5.20 -22.61 -4.39
C ASN A 36 4.01 -21.73 -4.80
N ILE A 37 3.73 -21.64 -6.11
CA ILE A 37 2.62 -20.84 -6.65
C ILE A 37 1.28 -21.18 -5.99
N ASN A 38 1.03 -22.46 -5.68
CA ASN A 38 -0.21 -22.90 -5.01
C ASN A 38 -0.35 -22.30 -3.61
N LYS A 39 0.76 -22.06 -2.90
CA LYS A 39 0.75 -21.33 -1.63
C LYS A 39 0.43 -19.85 -1.88
N LEU A 40 1.05 -19.24 -2.89
CA LEU A 40 0.87 -17.82 -3.24
C LEU A 40 -0.55 -17.48 -3.74
N LEU A 41 -1.22 -18.39 -4.44
CA LEU A 41 -2.61 -18.21 -4.87
C LEU A 41 -3.57 -18.05 -3.68
N GLY A 42 -3.21 -18.61 -2.52
CA GLY A 42 -3.90 -18.38 -1.26
C GLY A 42 -3.84 -16.95 -0.74
N ALA A 43 -3.11 -16.03 -1.38
CA ALA A 43 -3.06 -14.62 -1.00
C ALA A 43 -4.35 -13.87 -1.39
N ALA A 44 -5.06 -14.33 -2.43
CA ALA A 44 -6.28 -13.69 -2.94
C ALA A 44 -7.56 -14.10 -2.18
N LYS A 45 -7.47 -14.39 -0.88
CA LYS A 45 -8.63 -14.83 -0.06
C LYS A 45 -9.74 -13.78 0.02
N ASN A 46 -9.37 -12.50 0.09
CA ASN A 46 -10.29 -11.39 0.33
C ASN A 46 -10.68 -10.62 -0.94
N GLY A 47 -10.19 -11.06 -2.11
CA GLY A 47 -10.40 -10.38 -3.38
C GLY A 47 -9.19 -10.52 -4.31
N PRO A 48 -9.26 -10.00 -5.54
CA PRO A 48 -8.15 -10.03 -6.49
C PRO A 48 -6.91 -9.31 -5.93
N VAL A 49 -5.75 -9.91 -6.14
CA VAL A 49 -4.45 -9.27 -5.88
C VAL A 49 -3.80 -8.92 -7.21
N VAL A 50 -3.49 -7.65 -7.41
CA VAL A 50 -2.95 -7.12 -8.66
C VAL A 50 -1.50 -6.69 -8.45
N ILE A 51 -0.59 -7.50 -8.98
CA ILE A 51 0.84 -7.24 -8.95
C ILE A 51 1.18 -6.39 -10.17
N ILE A 52 1.80 -5.24 -9.96
CA ILE A 52 2.21 -4.36 -11.05
C ILE A 52 3.73 -4.41 -11.13
N ASN A 53 4.26 -5.02 -12.18
CA ASN A 53 5.69 -4.97 -12.43
C ASN A 53 6.09 -3.56 -12.93
N CYS A 54 7.28 -3.10 -12.56
CA CYS A 54 7.82 -1.82 -13.00
C CYS A 54 9.07 -2.09 -13.83
N HIS A 55 8.92 -2.22 -15.14
CA HIS A 55 10.00 -2.55 -16.07
C HIS A 55 10.17 -1.48 -17.15
N THR A 56 11.39 -1.36 -17.69
CA THR A 56 11.82 -0.28 -18.60
C THR A 56 11.03 -0.26 -19.91
N ASN A 57 10.80 -1.43 -20.51
CA ASN A 57 10.10 -1.53 -21.79
C ASN A 57 8.59 -1.32 -21.67
N ARG A 58 7.97 -1.95 -20.66
CA ARG A 58 6.55 -1.78 -20.31
C ARG A 58 6.32 -2.25 -18.88
N CYS A 59 5.23 -1.79 -18.30
CA CYS A 59 4.64 -2.43 -17.12
C CYS A 59 3.57 -3.43 -17.55
N ASP A 60 3.29 -4.38 -16.66
CA ASP A 60 2.32 -5.44 -16.79
C ASP A 60 1.66 -5.65 -15.43
N ALA A 61 0.36 -5.93 -15.45
CA ALA A 61 -0.38 -6.36 -14.28
C ALA A 61 -0.59 -7.87 -14.30
N LEU A 62 -0.16 -8.56 -13.24
CA LEU A 62 -0.43 -9.96 -12.98
C LEU A 62 -1.52 -10.03 -11.92
N ILE A 63 -2.63 -10.69 -12.24
CA ILE A 63 -3.83 -10.71 -11.42
C ILE A 63 -4.02 -12.11 -10.88
N VAL A 64 -3.97 -12.24 -9.56
CA VAL A 64 -4.32 -13.46 -8.84
C VAL A 64 -5.76 -13.34 -8.39
N LEU A 65 -6.62 -14.22 -8.90
CA LEU A 65 -8.05 -14.24 -8.58
C LEU A 65 -8.34 -15.25 -7.46
N PRO A 66 -9.33 -14.98 -6.60
CA PRO A 66 -9.75 -15.92 -5.56
C PRO A 66 -10.16 -17.27 -6.17
N GLN A 67 -9.70 -18.37 -5.57
CA GLN A 67 -10.08 -19.75 -5.95
C GLN A 67 -9.74 -20.15 -7.40
N GLN A 68 -8.86 -19.39 -8.08
CA GLN A 68 -8.36 -19.73 -9.41
C GLN A 68 -6.89 -20.13 -9.35
N LEU A 69 -6.53 -21.13 -10.15
CA LEU A 69 -5.16 -21.63 -10.25
C LEU A 69 -4.31 -20.84 -11.25
N ASP A 70 -4.95 -20.14 -12.18
CA ASP A 70 -4.27 -19.39 -13.23
C ASP A 70 -4.10 -17.93 -12.85
N VAL A 71 -2.97 -17.36 -13.27
CA VAL A 71 -2.68 -15.92 -13.13
C VAL A 71 -3.09 -15.24 -14.42
N SER A 72 -4.00 -14.27 -14.31
CA SER A 72 -4.40 -13.45 -15.46
C SER A 72 -3.35 -12.36 -15.72
N HIS A 73 -3.14 -12.01 -16.99
CA HIS A 73 -2.15 -11.02 -17.40
C HIS A 73 -2.81 -9.88 -18.17
N VAL A 74 -2.51 -8.65 -17.76
CA VAL A 74 -2.96 -7.43 -18.43
C VAL A 74 -1.72 -6.59 -18.82
N PRO A 75 -1.40 -6.47 -20.12
CA PRO A 75 -0.33 -5.60 -20.57
C PRO A 75 -0.71 -4.13 -20.41
N LEU A 76 0.15 -3.34 -19.75
CA LEU A 76 -0.06 -1.90 -19.54
C LEU A 76 0.70 -1.10 -20.61
N PHE A 77 0.25 -1.20 -21.87
CA PHE A 77 0.97 -0.65 -23.04
C PHE A 77 1.32 0.84 -22.94
N GLY A 78 0.52 1.62 -22.23
CA GLY A 78 0.73 3.05 -22.04
C GLY A 78 1.71 3.40 -20.92
N PHE A 79 2.29 2.41 -20.23
CA PHE A 79 3.02 2.63 -18.99
C PHE A 79 4.34 1.84 -18.91
N ASN A 80 5.37 2.46 -18.34
CA ASN A 80 6.70 1.87 -18.15
C ASN A 80 7.40 2.49 -16.93
N ALA A 81 8.59 1.99 -16.59
CA ALA A 81 9.35 2.46 -15.43
C ALA A 81 9.68 3.97 -15.49
N ASP A 82 9.99 4.51 -16.66
CA ASP A 82 10.32 5.94 -16.81
C ASP A 82 9.10 6.83 -16.54
N LYS A 83 7.92 6.42 -17.02
CA LYS A 83 6.65 7.10 -16.70
C LYS A 83 6.30 6.99 -15.23
N ALA A 84 6.54 5.84 -14.60
CA ALA A 84 6.36 5.67 -13.15
C ALA A 84 7.26 6.63 -12.36
N GLN A 85 8.53 6.74 -12.74
CA GLN A 85 9.48 7.63 -12.10
C GLN A 85 9.12 9.11 -12.33
N THR A 86 8.71 9.47 -13.55
CA THR A 86 8.25 10.83 -13.87
C THR A 86 7.01 11.21 -13.06
N ALA A 87 6.04 10.31 -12.97
CA ALA A 87 4.84 10.50 -12.14
C ALA A 87 5.22 10.69 -10.66
N ARG A 88 6.16 9.89 -10.14
CA ARG A 88 6.65 10.03 -8.76
C ARG A 88 7.29 11.40 -8.53
N MET A 89 8.14 11.86 -9.44
CA MET A 89 8.80 13.17 -9.33
C MET A 89 7.78 14.31 -9.36
N LYS A 90 6.82 14.28 -10.30
CA LYS A 90 5.74 15.29 -10.40
C LYS A 90 4.89 15.33 -9.13
N LEU A 91 4.53 14.16 -8.61
CA LEU A 91 3.79 14.02 -7.36
C LEU A 91 4.55 14.64 -6.19
N GLN A 92 5.83 14.30 -6.03
CA GLN A 92 6.68 14.85 -4.97
C GLN A 92 6.80 16.37 -5.07
N MET A 93 7.07 16.89 -6.27
CA MET A 93 7.18 18.34 -6.50
C MET A 93 5.89 19.07 -6.15
N SER A 94 4.73 18.51 -6.52
CA SER A 94 3.44 19.08 -6.16
C SER A 94 3.27 19.15 -4.64
N LEU A 95 3.59 18.08 -3.92
CA LEU A 95 3.50 18.03 -2.45
C LEU A 95 4.46 19.00 -1.76
N ASP A 96 5.70 19.14 -2.27
CA ASP A 96 6.69 20.06 -1.72
C ASP A 96 6.29 21.53 -1.90
N CYS A 97 5.63 21.85 -3.01
CA CYS A 97 5.05 23.18 -3.25
C CYS A 97 3.88 23.48 -2.29
N VAL A 98 3.08 22.47 -1.93
CA VAL A 98 1.99 22.63 -0.94
C VAL A 98 2.54 22.71 0.50
N GLY A 99 3.61 21.97 0.79
CA GLY A 99 4.18 21.81 2.14
C GLY A 99 4.84 23.05 2.76
N ARG A 100 5.01 24.16 2.01
CA ARG A 100 5.60 25.42 2.52
C ARG A 100 4.59 26.41 3.11
N GLY A 101 3.29 26.15 3.02
CA GLY A 101 2.24 27.02 3.56
C GLY A 101 1.40 26.31 4.62
N GLU A 102 1.71 26.55 5.88
CA GLU A 102 0.84 26.46 7.06
C GLU A 102 -0.44 25.60 6.90
N ARG A 103 -0.41 24.37 7.45
CA ARG A 103 -1.61 23.55 7.75
C ARG A 103 -2.42 24.14 8.93
N GLY A 104 -2.48 25.46 9.03
CA GLY A 104 -3.19 26.21 10.05
C GLY A 104 -4.38 26.93 9.42
N ALA A 105 -5.58 26.46 9.75
CA ALA A 105 -6.83 27.22 9.68
C ALA A 105 -7.10 28.00 8.37
N VAL A 106 -7.48 27.30 7.30
CA VAL A 106 -8.56 27.62 6.36
C VAL A 106 -8.57 26.46 5.37
N ARG A 107 -9.76 25.90 5.06
CA ARG A 107 -9.94 25.01 3.91
C ARG A 107 -9.45 25.78 2.68
N ARG A 108 -8.19 25.58 2.26
CA ARG A 108 -7.76 26.09 0.97
C ARG A 108 -8.48 25.26 -0.09
N PRO A 109 -9.21 25.90 -1.02
CA PRO A 109 -9.62 25.19 -2.22
C PRO A 109 -8.33 24.68 -2.86
N VAL A 110 -8.40 23.44 -3.35
CA VAL A 110 -7.50 22.91 -4.39
C VAL A 110 -7.08 24.07 -5.27
N PHE A 111 -5.76 24.24 -5.46
CA PHE A 111 -5.19 25.29 -6.29
C PHE A 111 -6.05 25.46 -7.55
N ILE A 112 -6.87 26.51 -7.58
CA ILE A 112 -7.48 26.98 -8.81
C ILE A 112 -6.30 27.64 -9.51
N THR A 113 -5.56 26.84 -10.29
CA THR A 113 -4.80 27.36 -11.42
C THR A 113 -5.76 28.25 -12.21
N GLU A 114 -5.33 29.47 -12.52
CA GLU A 114 -6.12 30.38 -13.33
C GLU A 114 -6.56 29.65 -14.61
N ALA A 115 -7.88 29.51 -14.78
CA ALA A 115 -8.54 28.97 -15.97
C ALA A 115 -8.06 27.58 -16.48
N GLY A 116 -8.49 26.52 -15.82
CA GLY A 116 -8.71 25.21 -16.48
C GLY A 116 -7.47 24.33 -16.74
N GLU A 117 -6.30 24.68 -16.21
CA GLU A 117 -5.11 23.82 -16.31
C GLU A 117 -5.05 22.81 -15.17
N LYS A 118 -5.01 21.51 -15.49
CA LYS A 118 -4.85 20.44 -14.49
C LYS A 118 -3.58 20.66 -13.66
N THR A 119 -3.68 20.50 -12.35
CA THR A 119 -2.51 20.48 -11.48
C THR A 119 -1.60 19.30 -11.84
N GLU A 120 -0.29 19.40 -11.58
CA GLU A 120 0.64 18.27 -11.77
C GLU A 120 0.16 17.00 -11.00
N PHE A 121 -0.49 17.19 -9.85
CA PHE A 121 -1.11 16.12 -9.08
C PHE A 121 -2.25 15.44 -9.84
N GLU A 122 -3.23 16.21 -10.35
CA GLU A 122 -4.35 15.68 -11.13
C GLU A 122 -3.87 15.01 -12.43
N SER A 123 -2.87 15.60 -13.09
CA SER A 123 -2.22 15.01 -14.26
C SER A 123 -1.65 13.63 -13.96
N VAL A 124 -0.99 13.45 -12.81
CA VAL A 124 -0.49 12.14 -12.37
C VAL A 124 -1.63 11.16 -12.13
N LEU A 125 -2.70 11.57 -11.45
CA LEU A 125 -3.85 10.69 -11.17
C LEU A 125 -4.56 10.24 -12.45
N GLU A 126 -4.69 11.12 -13.42
CA GLU A 126 -5.28 10.81 -14.74
C GLU A 126 -4.41 9.83 -15.52
N VAL A 127 -3.08 10.02 -15.51
CA VAL A 127 -2.14 9.09 -16.13
C VAL A 127 -2.24 7.70 -15.49
N LEU A 128 -2.29 7.62 -14.16
CA LEU A 128 -2.46 6.35 -13.44
C LEU A 128 -3.79 5.68 -13.77
N TRP A 129 -4.87 6.46 -13.87
CA TRP A 129 -6.19 5.97 -14.22
C TRP A 129 -6.19 5.33 -15.60
N ASN A 130 -5.81 6.10 -16.63
CA ASN A 130 -5.93 5.69 -18.02
C ASN A 130 -4.96 4.56 -18.39
N ASN A 131 -3.76 4.54 -17.82
CA ASN A 131 -2.71 3.63 -18.25
C ASN A 131 -2.50 2.41 -17.33
N VAL A 132 -3.00 2.46 -16.09
CA VAL A 132 -2.78 1.40 -15.10
C VAL A 132 -4.10 0.88 -14.56
N VAL A 133 -4.88 1.73 -13.87
CA VAL A 133 -6.00 1.22 -13.08
C VAL A 133 -7.20 0.86 -13.94
N LYS A 134 -7.64 1.73 -14.85
CA LYS A 134 -8.79 1.46 -15.71
C LYS A 134 -8.62 0.18 -16.55
N PRO A 135 -7.47 -0.09 -17.19
CA PRO A 135 -7.23 -1.37 -17.87
C PRO A 135 -7.41 -2.60 -16.96
N VAL A 136 -6.94 -2.52 -15.71
CA VAL A 136 -7.13 -3.61 -14.73
C VAL A 136 -8.61 -3.77 -14.35
N LEU A 137 -9.30 -2.67 -14.06
CA LEU A 137 -10.72 -2.72 -13.67
C LEU A 137 -11.61 -3.19 -14.83
N ASP A 138 -11.30 -2.79 -16.06
CA ASP A 138 -12.00 -3.24 -17.27
C ASP A 138 -11.81 -4.75 -17.49
N HIS A 139 -10.59 -5.26 -17.29
CA HIS A 139 -10.30 -6.69 -17.38
C HIS A 139 -11.06 -7.50 -16.32
N LEU A 140 -11.13 -7.00 -15.08
CA LEU A 140 -11.92 -7.59 -14.00
C LEU A 140 -13.44 -7.44 -14.20
N GLY A 141 -13.88 -6.61 -15.15
CA GLY A 141 -15.28 -6.33 -15.43
C GLY A 141 -15.96 -5.43 -14.38
N TYR A 142 -15.19 -4.75 -13.53
CA TYR A 142 -15.71 -3.90 -12.45
C TYR A 142 -16.29 -2.58 -12.97
N THR A 143 -15.79 -2.07 -14.10
CA THR A 143 -16.33 -0.86 -14.73
C THR A 143 -17.74 -1.03 -15.31
N LYS A 144 -18.19 -2.27 -15.53
CA LYS A 144 -19.52 -2.60 -16.09
C LYS A 144 -20.60 -2.77 -15.02
N LYS A 145 -20.22 -3.04 -13.77
CA LYS A 145 -21.15 -3.37 -12.66
C LYS A 145 -21.14 -2.23 -11.64
N VAL A 146 -22.08 -1.30 -11.79
CA VAL A 146 -22.18 -0.10 -10.94
C VAL A 146 -23.14 -0.34 -9.77
N SER A 147 -22.87 -1.32 -8.92
CA SER A 147 -23.57 -1.40 -7.63
C SER A 147 -22.80 -0.56 -6.62
N THR A 148 -23.41 0.50 -6.10
CA THR A 148 -22.79 1.38 -5.10
C THR A 148 -22.88 0.82 -3.68
N ASP A 149 -23.73 -0.19 -3.45
CA ASP A 149 -24.03 -0.66 -2.10
C ASP A 149 -23.00 -1.67 -1.57
N ASN A 150 -22.25 -2.32 -2.46
CA ASN A 150 -21.20 -3.27 -2.09
C ASN A 150 -20.09 -3.30 -3.14
N LEU A 151 -19.10 -2.41 -2.97
CA LEU A 151 -17.94 -2.33 -3.85
C LEU A 151 -17.00 -3.52 -3.61
N PRO A 152 -16.54 -4.22 -4.65
CA PRO A 152 -15.54 -5.27 -4.49
C PRO A 152 -14.22 -4.71 -3.98
N HIS A 153 -13.49 -5.54 -3.21
CA HIS A 153 -12.16 -5.22 -2.72
C HIS A 153 -11.09 -5.64 -3.72
N ILE A 154 -10.04 -4.83 -3.85
CA ILE A 154 -8.82 -5.13 -4.61
C ILE A 154 -7.60 -4.83 -3.76
N THR A 155 -6.58 -5.68 -3.86
CA THR A 155 -5.28 -5.44 -3.24
C THR A 155 -4.22 -5.17 -4.29
N TRP A 156 -3.62 -3.98 -4.25
CA TRP A 156 -2.53 -3.57 -5.12
C TRP A 156 -1.18 -4.04 -4.55
N CYS A 157 -0.38 -4.73 -5.36
CA CYS A 157 1.00 -5.11 -5.06
C CYS A 157 1.96 -4.40 -6.03
N PRO A 158 2.17 -3.08 -5.90
CA PRO A 158 3.03 -2.32 -6.79
C PRO A 158 4.51 -2.60 -6.53
N THR A 159 5.36 -2.43 -7.56
CA THR A 159 6.82 -2.58 -7.45
C THR A 159 7.57 -1.34 -7.92
N GLY A 160 8.79 -1.13 -7.41
CA GLY A 160 9.65 -0.02 -7.81
C GLY A 160 9.02 1.35 -7.55
N ALA A 161 9.13 2.27 -8.51
CA ALA A 161 8.58 3.62 -8.38
C ALA A 161 7.04 3.66 -8.20
N MET A 162 6.32 2.60 -8.62
CA MET A 162 4.86 2.50 -8.47
C MET A 162 4.42 2.41 -7.01
N THR A 163 5.28 1.96 -6.10
CA THR A 163 4.96 1.82 -4.67
C THR A 163 4.65 3.17 -4.02
N PHE A 164 5.13 4.27 -4.60
CA PHE A 164 4.91 5.63 -4.10
C PHE A 164 3.73 6.35 -4.79
N LEU A 165 3.02 5.67 -5.71
CA LEU A 165 1.96 6.28 -6.49
C LEU A 165 0.57 5.90 -5.93
N PRO A 166 -0.35 6.87 -5.81
CA PRO A 166 -1.64 6.69 -5.16
C PRO A 166 -2.66 6.02 -6.10
N LEU A 167 -2.44 4.74 -6.44
CA LEU A 167 -3.36 3.95 -7.27
C LEU A 167 -4.82 4.00 -6.78
N HIS A 168 -5.05 4.02 -5.47
CA HIS A 168 -6.38 4.12 -4.85
C HIS A 168 -7.11 5.44 -5.16
N ALA A 169 -6.36 6.49 -5.50
CA ALA A 169 -6.89 7.81 -5.85
C ALA A 169 -6.81 8.10 -7.36
N ALA A 170 -6.34 7.13 -8.17
CA ALA A 170 -6.26 7.35 -9.60
C ALA A 170 -7.64 7.72 -10.17
N GLY A 171 -7.69 8.72 -11.03
CA GLY A 171 -8.93 9.09 -11.69
C GLY A 171 -8.77 10.21 -12.68
N ASP A 172 -9.69 10.27 -13.63
CA ASP A 172 -9.95 11.47 -14.41
C ASP A 172 -11.01 12.29 -13.66
N TYR A 173 -10.58 13.38 -13.03
CA TYR A 173 -11.42 14.20 -12.16
C TYR A 173 -12.36 15.13 -12.93
N ASP A 174 -12.14 15.31 -14.23
CA ASP A 174 -13.05 16.07 -15.10
C ASP A 174 -14.28 15.25 -15.50
N GLN A 175 -14.20 13.93 -15.37
CA GLN A 175 -15.26 13.01 -15.78
C GLN A 175 -16.01 12.45 -14.57
N PRO A 176 -17.35 12.30 -14.66
CA PRO A 176 -18.11 11.58 -13.64
C PRO A 176 -17.72 10.09 -13.66
N ARG A 177 -17.77 9.45 -12.48
CA ARG A 177 -17.50 8.00 -12.33
C ARG A 177 -16.19 7.53 -12.98
N SER A 178 -15.13 8.32 -12.87
CA SER A 178 -13.83 8.01 -13.46
C SER A 178 -12.73 7.96 -12.41
N ARG A 179 -13.06 7.55 -11.18
CA ARG A 179 -12.11 7.37 -10.07
C ARG A 179 -12.16 5.94 -9.57
N VAL A 180 -11.03 5.41 -9.11
CA VAL A 180 -10.93 4.02 -8.62
C VAL A 180 -11.93 3.71 -7.52
N PHE A 181 -12.09 4.63 -6.57
CA PHE A 181 -13.01 4.48 -5.45
C PHE A 181 -14.50 4.55 -5.84
N ASP A 182 -14.83 4.90 -7.09
CA ASP A 182 -16.20 4.73 -7.61
C ASP A 182 -16.52 3.25 -7.90
N TYR A 183 -15.51 2.39 -8.01
CA TYR A 183 -15.63 0.99 -8.47
C TYR A 183 -15.13 -0.05 -7.48
N VAL A 184 -14.11 0.26 -6.68
CA VAL A 184 -13.46 -0.73 -5.81
C VAL A 184 -12.97 -0.11 -4.50
N MET A 185 -12.97 -0.93 -3.45
CA MET A 185 -12.23 -0.65 -2.22
C MET A 185 -10.78 -1.09 -2.40
N SER A 186 -9.83 -0.16 -2.25
CA SER A 186 -8.41 -0.43 -2.49
C SER A 186 -7.65 -0.71 -1.19
N SER A 187 -6.79 -1.72 -1.20
CA SER A 187 -5.73 -1.93 -0.21
C SER A 187 -4.39 -2.19 -0.89
N TYR A 188 -3.30 -2.21 -0.13
CA TYR A 188 -1.96 -2.42 -0.63
C TYR A 188 -1.26 -3.56 0.11
N THR A 189 -0.38 -4.25 -0.60
CA THR A 189 0.56 -5.20 0.01
C THR A 189 1.94 -5.03 -0.62
N PRO A 190 3.03 -5.16 0.15
CA PRO A 190 4.38 -5.14 -0.42
C PRO A 190 4.70 -6.44 -1.18
N THR A 191 4.12 -7.57 -0.75
CA THR A 191 4.34 -8.89 -1.35
C THR A 191 3.10 -9.78 -1.23
N LEU A 192 3.02 -10.84 -2.03
CA LEU A 192 1.97 -11.87 -1.84
C LEU A 192 2.13 -12.60 -0.50
N THR A 193 3.36 -12.85 -0.05
CA THR A 193 3.64 -13.56 1.20
C THR A 193 3.11 -12.80 2.42
N ALA A 194 3.17 -11.48 2.43
CA ALA A 194 2.61 -10.66 3.50
C ALA A 194 1.09 -10.87 3.69
N LEU A 195 0.36 -11.19 2.61
CA LEU A 195 -1.07 -11.54 2.69
C LEU A 195 -1.30 -12.96 3.23
N LEU A 196 -0.37 -13.88 3.00
CA LEU A 196 -0.45 -15.26 3.52
C LEU A 196 -0.24 -15.32 5.03
N GLU A 197 0.64 -14.47 5.54
CA GLU A 197 0.95 -14.36 6.98
C GLU A 197 -0.14 -13.63 7.77
N SER A 198 -1.06 -12.93 7.07
CA SER A 198 -2.17 -12.25 7.73
C SER A 198 -3.12 -13.25 8.38
N THR A 199 -3.15 -13.27 9.71
CA THR A 199 -4.11 -14.03 10.50
C THR A 199 -5.40 -13.24 10.63
N SER A 200 -6.50 -13.78 10.11
CA SER A 200 -7.83 -13.24 10.41
C SER A 200 -8.17 -13.56 11.86
N HIS A 201 -8.12 -12.55 12.73
CA HIS A 201 -8.62 -12.66 14.08
C HIS A 201 -10.15 -12.48 14.07
N PRO A 202 -10.91 -13.28 14.84
CA PRO A 202 -12.34 -13.06 14.97
C PRO A 202 -12.59 -11.64 15.52
N LEU A 203 -13.48 -10.91 14.87
CA LEU A 203 -13.87 -9.57 15.29
C LEU A 203 -14.47 -9.63 16.70
N SER A 204 -13.81 -8.99 17.68
CA SER A 204 -14.38 -8.82 19.01
C SER A 204 -15.32 -7.60 19.00
N PRO A 205 -16.50 -7.70 19.64
CA PRO A 205 -17.41 -6.56 19.73
C PRO A 205 -16.85 -5.42 20.59
N ASN A 206 -15.96 -5.74 21.54
CA ASN A 206 -15.23 -4.77 22.35
C ASN A 206 -13.83 -4.58 21.76
N SER A 207 -13.66 -3.52 20.97
CA SER A 207 -12.35 -3.11 20.45
C SER A 207 -11.68 -2.18 21.45
N ARG A 208 -10.42 -2.45 21.77
CA ARG A 208 -9.58 -1.56 22.57
C ARG A 208 -8.83 -0.63 21.63
N VAL A 209 -8.99 0.67 21.84
CA VAL A 209 -8.36 1.71 21.01
C VAL A 209 -7.26 2.41 21.81
N LEU A 210 -6.05 2.44 21.25
CA LEU A 210 -4.97 3.30 21.69
C LEU A 210 -4.94 4.55 20.79
N ALA A 211 -5.11 5.73 21.36
CA ALA A 211 -4.98 6.99 20.64
C ALA A 211 -3.74 7.75 21.12
N VAL A 212 -2.83 8.07 20.20
CA VAL A 212 -1.55 8.73 20.47
C VAL A 212 -1.54 10.09 19.80
N GLY A 213 -1.38 11.15 20.57
CA GLY A 213 -1.25 12.52 20.07
C GLY A 213 0.12 13.10 20.35
N GLN A 214 0.80 13.58 19.32
CA GLN A 214 2.06 14.32 19.47
C GLN A 214 1.91 15.69 18.80
N ALA A 215 1.26 16.61 19.52
CA ALA A 215 0.93 17.93 18.99
C ALA A 215 2.16 18.85 18.93
N ALA A 216 3.10 18.69 19.87
CA ALA A 216 4.31 19.51 19.97
C ALA A 216 5.57 18.63 19.83
N THR A 217 6.02 18.42 18.58
CA THR A 217 7.28 17.72 18.30
C THR A 217 8.45 18.70 18.21
N PRO A 218 9.55 18.51 18.97
CA PRO A 218 10.75 19.32 18.82
C PRO A 218 11.25 19.37 17.37
N GLY A 219 11.56 20.56 16.86
CA GLY A 219 12.03 20.76 15.49
C GLY A 219 10.93 20.83 14.40
N HIS A 220 9.66 20.69 14.77
CA HIS A 220 8.52 20.80 13.84
C HIS A 220 7.48 21.83 14.31
N ALA A 221 6.67 22.32 13.37
CA ALA A 221 5.55 23.19 13.70
C ALA A 221 4.47 22.44 14.52
N PRO A 222 3.80 23.08 15.49
CA PRO A 222 2.74 22.45 16.27
C PRO A 222 1.55 21.98 15.42
N LEU A 223 1.00 20.81 15.73
CA LEU A 223 -0.21 20.25 15.11
C LEU A 223 -1.43 20.58 15.99
N LEU A 224 -2.01 21.76 15.80
CA LEU A 224 -3.13 22.25 16.62
C LEU A 224 -4.40 21.39 16.50
N GLY A 225 -4.55 20.67 15.38
CA GLY A 225 -5.70 19.78 15.12
C GLY A 225 -5.66 18.48 15.94
N THR A 226 -4.50 18.07 16.46
CA THR A 226 -4.33 16.80 17.17
C THR A 226 -5.24 16.68 18.38
N ALA A 227 -5.40 17.75 19.17
CA ALA A 227 -6.28 17.72 20.34
C ALA A 227 -7.74 17.48 19.95
N LEU A 228 -8.23 18.22 18.94
CA LEU A 228 -9.59 18.07 18.43
C LEU A 228 -9.84 16.68 17.83
N GLU A 229 -8.87 16.16 17.08
CA GLU A 229 -8.93 14.82 16.48
C GLU A 229 -9.07 13.72 17.56
N LEU A 230 -8.26 13.79 18.62
CA LEU A 230 -8.34 12.84 19.74
C LEU A 230 -9.65 12.94 20.51
N ASP A 231 -10.16 14.15 20.75
CA ASP A 231 -11.45 14.35 21.41
C ASP A 231 -12.60 13.72 20.59
N LEU A 232 -12.55 13.83 19.27
CA LEU A 232 -13.51 13.20 18.37
C LEU A 232 -13.41 11.67 18.41
N VAL A 233 -12.20 11.10 18.37
CA VAL A 233 -12.00 9.64 18.47
C VAL A 233 -12.53 9.12 19.81
N LYS A 234 -12.19 9.81 20.91
CA LYS A 234 -12.67 9.48 22.26
C LYS A 234 -14.19 9.49 22.32
N ALA A 235 -14.84 10.51 21.77
CA ALA A 235 -16.30 10.60 21.72
C ALA A 235 -16.94 9.43 20.96
N HIS A 236 -16.34 8.99 19.85
CA HIS A 236 -16.85 7.86 19.07
C HIS A 236 -16.75 6.51 19.80
N MET A 237 -15.81 6.39 20.74
CA MET A 237 -15.58 5.18 21.52
C MET A 237 -16.40 5.09 22.81
N GLN A 238 -17.07 6.17 23.22
CA GLN A 238 -17.92 6.17 24.41
C GLN A 238 -19.00 5.08 24.30
N GLY A 239 -18.96 4.10 25.21
CA GLY A 239 -19.90 2.98 25.26
C GLY A 239 -19.68 1.88 24.21
N LYS A 240 -18.59 1.92 23.43
CA LYS A 240 -18.30 0.92 22.37
C LYS A 240 -17.06 0.06 22.64
N GLY A 241 -16.20 0.47 23.57
CA GLY A 241 -14.97 -0.27 23.88
C GLY A 241 -14.06 0.53 24.81
N ASP A 242 -12.89 -0.03 25.08
CA ASP A 242 -11.89 0.63 25.91
C ASP A 242 -11.12 1.65 25.09
N TYR A 243 -10.75 2.75 25.74
CA TYR A 243 -10.01 3.85 25.12
C TYR A 243 -8.86 4.27 26.03
N THR A 244 -7.65 4.16 25.51
CA THR A 244 -6.42 4.63 26.16
C THR A 244 -5.84 5.76 25.33
N GLN A 245 -5.35 6.81 25.98
CA GLN A 245 -4.78 7.97 25.31
C GLN A 245 -3.39 8.28 25.84
N LEU A 246 -2.43 8.49 24.94
CA LEU A 246 -1.08 8.95 25.24
C LEU A 246 -0.83 10.27 24.51
N VAL A 247 -0.53 11.34 25.24
CA VAL A 247 -0.30 12.67 24.64
C VAL A 247 1.08 13.20 25.00
N ASN A 248 1.74 13.80 24.02
CA ASN A 248 3.01 14.51 24.16
C ASN A 248 4.08 13.70 24.90
N GLU A 249 4.49 14.12 26.10
CA GLU A 249 5.53 13.48 26.90
C GLU A 249 5.16 12.04 27.33
N GLN A 250 3.88 11.70 27.35
CA GLN A 250 3.39 10.36 27.66
C GLN A 250 3.55 9.40 26.48
N ALA A 251 3.59 9.91 25.25
CA ALA A 251 3.71 9.15 24.00
C ALA A 251 5.17 8.74 23.73
N THR A 252 5.81 8.11 24.72
CA THR A 252 7.16 7.55 24.57
C THR A 252 7.15 6.31 23.68
N ILE A 253 8.28 6.01 23.03
CA ILE A 253 8.43 4.81 22.18
C ILE A 253 7.99 3.55 22.93
N THR A 254 8.46 3.37 24.17
CA THR A 254 8.12 2.20 25.00
C THR A 254 6.64 2.13 25.31
N ALA A 255 6.02 3.24 25.77
CA ALA A 255 4.60 3.25 26.11
C ALA A 255 3.70 3.00 24.89
N VAL A 256 4.08 3.53 23.72
CA VAL A 256 3.36 3.30 22.48
C VAL A 256 3.47 1.84 22.06
N LEU A 257 4.68 1.25 22.04
CA LEU A 257 4.87 -0.15 21.66
C LEU A 257 4.14 -1.12 22.59
N GLU A 258 4.24 -0.93 23.91
CA GLU A 258 3.48 -1.72 24.89
C GLU A 258 1.97 -1.53 24.73
N GLY A 259 1.54 -0.32 24.37
CA GLY A 259 0.16 -0.03 24.03
C GLY A 259 -0.30 -0.80 22.79
N MET A 260 0.50 -0.83 21.72
CA MET A 260 0.18 -1.52 20.47
C MET A 260 0.01 -3.03 20.66
N GLU A 261 0.74 -3.65 21.59
CA GLU A 261 0.58 -5.08 21.92
C GLU A 261 -0.75 -5.39 22.63
N ARG A 262 -1.34 -4.40 23.32
CA ARG A 262 -2.53 -4.59 24.19
C ARG A 262 -3.83 -4.11 23.58
N HIS A 263 -3.77 -3.34 22.49
CA HIS A 263 -4.93 -2.72 21.85
C HIS A 263 -5.13 -3.28 20.45
N ASP A 264 -6.38 -3.35 20.03
CA ASP A 264 -6.76 -3.93 18.74
C ASP A 264 -6.70 -2.87 17.62
N TRP A 265 -6.81 -1.59 17.99
CA TRP A 265 -6.74 -0.44 17.08
C TRP A 265 -5.78 0.61 17.62
N VAL A 266 -5.04 1.24 16.72
CA VAL A 266 -4.09 2.32 17.04
C VAL A 266 -4.39 3.52 16.16
N HIS A 267 -4.58 4.68 16.78
CA HIS A 267 -4.77 5.96 16.11
C HIS A 267 -3.59 6.87 16.44
N LEU A 268 -2.81 7.25 15.43
CA LEU A 268 -1.62 8.10 15.57
C LEU A 268 -1.89 9.48 14.96
N ALA A 269 -1.97 10.50 15.80
CA ALA A 269 -2.12 11.89 15.40
C ALA A 269 -0.80 12.66 15.69
N CYS A 270 0.14 12.58 14.74
CA CYS A 270 1.50 13.10 14.88
C CYS A 270 2.12 13.51 13.53
N HIS A 271 3.34 14.07 13.54
CA HIS A 271 4.13 14.20 12.32
C HIS A 271 4.59 12.83 11.83
N ALA A 272 4.46 12.58 10.53
CA ALA A 272 4.89 11.35 9.89
C ALA A 272 6.04 11.64 8.91
N HIS A 273 6.96 10.69 8.81
CA HIS A 273 8.00 10.64 7.79
C HIS A 273 7.93 9.28 7.10
N GLN A 274 8.21 9.25 5.80
CA GLN A 274 8.27 8.02 5.01
C GLN A 274 9.65 7.97 4.36
N ASP A 275 10.49 7.05 4.84
CA ASP A 275 11.81 6.73 4.27
C ASP A 275 11.71 5.84 3.01
#